data_AF-A0A935MJN0-F1
#
_entry.id   AF-A0A935MJN0-F1
#
_cell.length_a   1.000
_cell.length_b   1.000
_cell.length_c   1.000
_cell.angle_alpha   90.00
_cell.angle_beta   90.00
_cell.angle_gamma   90.00
#
_symmetry.space_group_name_H-M   'P 1'
#
loop_
_entity.id
_entity.type
_entity.pdbx_description
1 polymer ?
#
loop_
_entity_poly.entity_id
_entity_poly.type
_entity_poly.pdbx_seq_one_letter_code
_entity_poly.pdbx_strand_id
1 'polypeptide(L)'
;MFEILKNFETKYGTLKKKGLRIEGLSMIDPKRKKHVILISKPFMFDNRQLPKSYEGLDIKAKIEGSLPKEFVIFQKEALKKEYLWAPNKFEKYVDRCSEEIRAQFGNPKMTRKEMLDALAFGNFEEHKKKSVQMMKEGRIPPFKMN
;
A
#
# COMPACT_ATOMS: atom_id res chain seq x y z
N MET A 1 -7.57 5.68 23.60
CA MET A 1 -6.52 5.51 22.56
C MET A 1 -5.86 4.12 22.64
N PHE A 2 -5.42 3.67 23.82
CA PHE A 2 -4.94 2.30 24.01
C PHE A 2 -6.00 1.22 23.73
N GLU A 3 -7.26 1.47 24.11
CA GLU A 3 -8.38 0.57 23.78
C GLU A 3 -8.61 0.44 22.28
N ILE A 4 -8.49 1.54 21.51
CA ILE A 4 -8.62 1.51 20.05
C ILE A 4 -7.56 0.59 19.44
N LEU A 5 -6.31 0.69 19.91
CA LEU A 5 -5.24 -0.19 19.45
C LEU A 5 -5.52 -1.66 19.80
N LYS A 6 -5.97 -1.92 21.03
CA LYS A 6 -6.32 -3.28 21.49
C LYS A 6 -7.49 -3.88 20.69
N ASN A 7 -8.51 -3.08 20.38
CA ASN A 7 -9.63 -3.47 19.54
C ASN A 7 -9.17 -3.73 18.10
N PHE A 8 -8.29 -2.88 17.57
CA PHE A 8 -7.69 -3.04 16.25
C PHE A 8 -6.87 -4.34 16.18
N GLU A 9 -6.01 -4.60 17.16
CA GLU A 9 -5.23 -5.84 17.25
C GLU A 9 -6.10 -7.08 17.39
N THR A 10 -7.22 -6.99 18.10
CA THR A 10 -8.16 -8.11 18.26
C THR A 10 -8.88 -8.40 16.94
N LYS A 11 -9.34 -7.34 16.24
CA LYS A 11 -10.08 -7.45 14.98
C LYS A 11 -9.21 -7.90 13.81
N TYR A 12 -7.99 -7.37 13.70
CA TYR A 12 -7.06 -7.63 12.59
C TYR A 12 -5.91 -8.57 12.99
N GLY A 13 -5.92 -9.12 14.21
CA GLY A 13 -4.89 -10.04 14.69
C GLY A 13 -4.77 -11.31 13.85
N THR A 14 -5.85 -11.75 13.21
CA THR A 14 -5.83 -12.88 12.27
C THR A 14 -4.96 -12.60 11.04
N LEU A 15 -4.83 -11.34 10.63
CA LEU A 15 -3.98 -10.92 9.51
C LEU A 15 -2.49 -10.99 9.84
N LYS A 16 -2.13 -11.14 11.14
CA LYS A 16 -0.73 -11.39 11.53
C LYS A 16 -0.18 -12.68 10.90
N LYS A 17 -1.04 -13.69 10.70
CA LYS A 17 -0.70 -14.92 9.97
C LYS A 17 -0.32 -14.68 8.50
N LYS A 18 -0.81 -13.59 7.91
CA LYS A 18 -0.51 -13.16 6.53
C LYS A 18 0.67 -12.17 6.47
N GLY A 19 1.42 -12.02 7.56
CA GLY A 19 2.57 -11.10 7.64
C GLY A 19 2.23 -9.67 8.07
N LEU A 20 1.00 -9.37 8.51
CA LEU A 20 0.70 -8.08 9.11
C LEU A 20 1.38 -7.97 10.49
N ARG A 21 2.08 -6.88 10.73
CA ARG A 21 2.67 -6.53 12.02
C ARG A 21 2.09 -5.20 12.47
N ILE A 22 1.53 -5.15 13.67
CA ILE A 22 0.91 -3.93 14.21
C ILE A 22 1.97 -3.31 15.11
N GLU A 23 2.56 -2.18 14.67
CA GLU A 23 3.65 -1.52 15.39
C GLU A 23 3.11 -0.69 16.56
N GLY A 24 1.90 -0.13 16.41
CA GLY A 24 1.22 0.61 17.47
C GLY A 24 0.77 2.00 17.04
N LEU A 25 0.64 2.91 18.00
CA LEU A 25 0.28 4.30 17.75
C LEU A 25 1.55 5.11 17.46
N SER A 26 1.53 5.90 16.39
CA SER A 26 2.63 6.79 16.01
C SER A 26 2.09 8.20 15.76
N MET A 27 2.88 9.21 16.12
CA MET A 27 2.54 10.61 15.88
C MET A 27 3.24 11.08 14.60
N ILE A 28 2.47 11.42 13.57
CA ILE A 28 3.00 11.85 12.26
C ILE A 28 3.10 13.36 12.13
N ASP A 29 2.32 14.09 12.92
CA ASP A 29 2.31 15.55 12.91
C ASP A 29 2.29 16.04 14.37
N PRO A 30 3.44 16.43 14.93
CA PRO A 30 3.51 16.90 16.31
C PRO A 30 2.83 18.26 16.49
N LYS A 31 2.78 19.10 15.45
CA LYS A 31 2.13 20.43 15.52
C LYS A 31 0.60 20.29 15.61
N ARG A 32 0.01 19.36 14.86
CA ARG A 32 -1.42 19.07 14.86
C ARG A 32 -1.82 17.95 15.83
N LYS A 33 -0.86 17.41 16.60
CA LYS A 33 -1.04 16.23 17.48
C LYS A 33 -1.73 15.06 16.77
N LYS A 34 -1.44 14.87 15.47
CA LYS A 34 -2.10 13.86 14.65
C LYS A 34 -1.48 12.49 14.90
N HIS A 35 -2.26 11.61 15.50
CA HIS A 35 -1.90 10.22 15.76
C HIS A 35 -2.44 9.31 14.67
N VAL A 36 -1.68 8.27 14.35
CA VAL A 36 -2.04 7.22 13.40
C VAL A 36 -1.72 5.86 13.98
N ILE A 37 -2.39 4.83 13.48
CA ILE A 37 -2.03 3.44 13.75
C ILE A 37 -0.98 3.04 12.71
N LEU A 38 0.24 2.80 13.17
CA LEU A 38 1.33 2.31 12.34
C LEU A 38 1.27 0.78 12.26
N ILE A 39 1.28 0.27 11.03
CA ILE A 39 1.35 -1.15 10.75
C ILE A 39 2.48 -1.41 9.74
N SER A 40 3.16 -2.53 9.88
CA SER A 40 4.12 -3.06 8.92
C SER A 40 3.50 -4.27 8.21
N LYS A 41 3.69 -4.40 6.91
CA LYS A 41 3.13 -5.52 6.13
C LYS A 41 4.03 -5.86 4.93
N PRO A 42 4.00 -7.09 4.42
CA PRO A 42 4.68 -7.40 3.17
C PRO A 42 4.10 -6.62 1.99
N PHE A 43 4.87 -6.52 0.91
CA PHE A 43 4.40 -5.89 -0.33
C PHE A 43 3.18 -6.62 -0.89
N MET A 44 3.25 -7.95 -0.97
CA MET A 44 2.13 -8.83 -1.32
C MET A 44 1.16 -8.96 -0.13
N PHE A 45 0.37 -7.92 0.10
CA PHE A 45 -0.66 -7.92 1.14
C PHE A 45 -1.95 -7.29 0.63
N ASP A 46 -3.09 -7.91 0.92
CA ASP A 46 -4.40 -7.39 0.54
C ASP A 46 -4.77 -6.14 1.33
N ASN A 47 -4.57 -4.97 0.74
CA ASN A 47 -4.91 -3.72 1.40
C ASN A 47 -6.43 -3.54 1.61
N ARG A 48 -7.28 -4.29 0.91
CA ARG A 48 -8.75 -4.21 1.08
C ARG A 48 -9.21 -4.77 2.42
N GLN A 49 -8.42 -5.65 3.03
CA GLN A 49 -8.70 -6.22 4.36
C GLN A 49 -8.43 -5.22 5.49
N LEU A 50 -7.84 -4.06 5.19
CA LEU A 50 -7.53 -3.01 6.15
C LEU A 50 -8.25 -1.72 5.78
N PRO A 51 -8.91 -1.05 6.74
CA PRO A 51 -9.51 0.24 6.47
C PRO A 51 -8.45 1.33 6.34
N LYS A 52 -8.78 2.44 5.67
CA LYS A 52 -7.92 3.63 5.59
C LYS A 52 -7.84 4.37 6.95
N SER A 53 -8.91 4.27 7.75
CA SER A 53 -9.02 4.85 9.10
C SER A 53 -9.81 3.93 10.02
N TYR A 54 -9.48 3.91 11.31
CA TYR A 54 -10.16 3.10 12.32
C TYR A 54 -10.40 3.93 13.59
N GLU A 55 -11.66 4.01 14.02
CA GLU A 55 -12.12 4.77 15.20
C GLU A 55 -11.53 6.20 15.27
N GLY A 56 -11.50 6.90 14.13
CA GLY A 56 -11.00 8.27 14.02
C GLY A 56 -9.48 8.42 13.85
N LEU A 57 -8.71 7.32 13.85
CA LEU A 57 -7.27 7.32 13.58
C LEU A 57 -6.99 6.85 12.15
N ASP A 58 -6.14 7.57 11.43
CA ASP A 58 -5.65 7.10 10.14
C ASP A 58 -4.74 5.88 10.34
N ILE A 59 -4.76 4.94 9.40
CA ILE A 59 -3.86 3.79 9.39
C ILE A 59 -2.74 4.05 8.40
N LYS A 60 -1.50 3.96 8.88
CA LYS A 60 -0.31 4.12 8.05
C LYS A 60 0.39 2.78 7.92
N ALA A 61 0.39 2.24 6.70
CA ALA A 61 1.09 1.01 6.38
C ALA A 61 2.52 1.29 5.91
N LYS A 62 3.47 0.59 6.52
CA LYS A 62 4.86 0.47 6.09
C LYS A 62 5.03 -0.88 5.41
N ILE A 63 5.76 -0.90 4.30
CA ILE A 63 6.08 -2.14 3.62
C ILE A 63 7.38 -2.68 4.23
N GLU A 64 7.31 -3.89 4.78
CA GLU A 64 8.44 -4.62 5.36
C GLU A 64 8.85 -5.75 4.41
N GLY A 65 10.13 -5.80 4.04
CA GLY A 65 10.68 -6.77 3.10
C GLY A 65 11.19 -6.17 1.78
N SER A 66 11.57 -7.05 0.86
CA SER A 66 12.09 -6.65 -0.45
C SER A 66 10.97 -6.21 -1.37
N LEU A 67 11.09 -5.01 -1.94
CA LEU A 67 10.23 -4.56 -3.02
C LEU A 67 10.58 -5.32 -4.31
N PRO A 68 9.61 -5.65 -5.18
CA PRO A 68 9.88 -6.23 -6.49
C PRO A 68 10.80 -5.33 -7.31
N LYS A 69 11.57 -5.91 -8.23
CA LYS A 69 12.55 -5.17 -9.06
C LYS A 69 11.94 -3.96 -9.77
N GLU A 70 10.68 -4.05 -10.19
CA GLU A 70 9.91 -2.95 -10.81
C GLU A 70 9.73 -1.72 -9.88
N PHE A 71 9.69 -1.94 -8.57
CA PHE A 71 9.57 -0.91 -7.53
C PHE A 71 10.93 -0.55 -6.92
N VAL A 72 12.02 -1.25 -7.23
CA VAL A 72 13.36 -0.86 -6.77
C VAL A 72 13.88 0.26 -7.69
N ILE A 73 13.94 1.49 -7.18
CA ILE A 73 14.63 2.58 -7.89
C ILE A 73 16.13 2.35 -7.67
N PHE A 74 16.85 1.91 -8.71
CA PHE A 74 18.30 1.88 -8.67
C PHE A 74 18.82 3.31 -8.50
N GLN A 75 19.67 3.55 -7.49
CA GLN A 75 20.21 4.88 -7.17
C GLN A 75 20.86 5.60 -8.37
N LYS A 76 21.32 4.87 -9.39
CA LYS A 76 21.87 5.45 -10.63
C LYS A 76 20.82 6.15 -11.51
N GLU A 77 19.54 5.78 -11.41
CA GLU A 77 18.42 6.39 -12.14
C GLU A 77 17.63 7.40 -11.29
N ALA A 78 18.06 7.69 -10.05
CA ALA A 78 17.44 8.69 -9.19
C ALA A 78 17.42 10.11 -9.78
N LEU A 79 18.18 10.37 -10.86
CA LEU A 79 18.09 11.61 -11.63
C LEU A 79 16.80 11.71 -12.47
N LYS A 80 16.25 10.58 -12.94
CA LYS A 80 14.92 10.56 -13.54
C LYS A 80 13.94 10.38 -12.40
N LYS A 81 13.32 11.50 -12.01
CA LYS A 81 12.25 11.55 -11.03
C LYS A 81 11.10 10.65 -11.49
N GLU A 82 11.17 9.35 -11.26
CA GLU A 82 10.08 8.43 -11.58
C GLU A 82 9.30 8.13 -10.31
N TYR A 83 7.97 8.22 -10.42
CA TYR A 83 7.11 7.97 -9.29
C TYR A 83 7.15 6.49 -8.90
N LEU A 84 7.68 6.19 -7.71
CA LEU A 84 7.82 4.85 -7.15
C LEU A 84 6.51 4.05 -7.21
N TRP A 85 5.40 4.73 -6.89
CA TRP A 85 4.06 4.14 -6.81
C TRP A 85 3.23 4.38 -8.08
N ALA A 86 3.86 4.49 -9.24
CA ALA A 86 3.14 4.72 -10.50
C ALA A 86 2.17 3.56 -10.82
N PRO A 87 0.92 3.84 -11.24
CA PRO A 87 -0.07 2.82 -11.58
C PRO A 87 0.43 1.84 -12.64
N ASN A 88 1.23 2.33 -13.61
CA ASN A 88 1.85 1.50 -14.65
C ASN A 88 2.78 0.41 -14.07
N LYS A 89 3.47 0.69 -12.96
CA LYS A 89 4.33 -0.31 -12.28
C LYS A 89 3.50 -1.42 -11.64
N PHE A 90 2.37 -1.07 -11.03
CA PHE A 90 1.43 -2.06 -10.49
C PHE A 90 0.88 -2.95 -11.61
N GLU A 91 0.51 -2.36 -12.75
CA GLU A 91 0.04 -3.10 -13.91
C GLU A 91 1.05 -4.11 -14.44
N LYS A 92 2.32 -3.68 -14.62
CA LYS A 92 3.41 -4.56 -15.06
C LYS A 92 3.70 -5.67 -14.06
N TYR A 93 3.70 -5.33 -12.77
CA TYR A 93 3.96 -6.30 -11.72
C TYR A 93 2.84 -7.35 -11.62
N VAL A 94 1.57 -6.92 -11.69
CA VAL A 94 0.43 -7.85 -11.69
C VAL A 94 0.45 -8.72 -12.94
N ASP A 95 0.79 -8.16 -14.11
CA ASP A 95 0.88 -8.94 -15.34
C ASP A 95 1.94 -10.05 -15.21
N ARG A 96 3.13 -9.70 -14.72
CA ARG A 96 4.27 -10.62 -14.53
C ARG A 96 4.07 -11.64 -13.41
N CYS A 97 3.55 -11.22 -12.26
CA CYS A 97 3.43 -12.01 -11.04
C CYS A 97 1.98 -12.39 -10.72
N SER A 98 1.07 -12.38 -11.70
CA SER A 98 -0.36 -12.68 -11.50
C SER A 98 -0.59 -14.04 -10.82
N GLU A 99 0.18 -15.06 -11.20
CA GLU A 99 0.08 -16.41 -10.63
C GLU A 99 0.53 -16.45 -9.16
N GLU A 100 1.65 -15.80 -8.83
CA GLU A 100 2.13 -15.69 -7.44
C GLU A 100 1.15 -14.92 -6.56
N ILE A 101 0.59 -13.84 -7.09
CA ILE A 101 -0.44 -13.06 -6.40
C ILE A 101 -1.67 -13.93 -6.14
N ARG A 102 -2.16 -14.69 -7.14
CA ARG A 102 -3.29 -15.62 -6.93
C ARG A 102 -3.01 -16.64 -5.85
N ALA A 103 -1.81 -17.22 -5.84
CA ALA A 103 -1.39 -18.21 -4.85
C ALA A 103 -1.33 -17.59 -3.44
N GLN A 104 -0.70 -16.42 -3.28
CA GLN A 104 -0.58 -15.73 -1.99
C GLN A 104 -1.92 -15.25 -1.44
N PHE A 105 -2.80 -14.75 -2.32
CA PHE A 105 -4.13 -14.33 -1.92
C PHE A 105 -5.08 -15.50 -1.67
N GLY A 106 -4.67 -16.73 -2.01
CA GLY A 106 -5.47 -17.94 -1.87
C GLY A 106 -6.72 -17.93 -2.75
N ASN A 107 -6.72 -17.15 -3.85
CA ASN A 107 -7.88 -17.01 -4.72
C ASN A 107 -7.49 -17.19 -6.20
N PRO A 108 -7.60 -18.42 -6.74
CA PRO A 108 -7.16 -18.74 -8.11
C PRO A 108 -7.99 -18.07 -9.21
N LYS A 109 -9.20 -17.59 -8.90
CA LYS A 109 -10.07 -16.86 -9.84
C LYS A 109 -9.94 -15.34 -9.75
N MET A 110 -9.01 -14.83 -8.95
CA MET A 110 -8.84 -13.39 -8.76
C MET A 110 -8.52 -12.69 -10.09
N THR A 111 -9.30 -11.66 -10.39
CA THR A 111 -9.18 -10.91 -11.64
C THR A 111 -8.00 -9.94 -11.57
N ARG A 112 -7.39 -9.60 -12.72
CA ARG A 112 -6.31 -8.60 -12.79
C ARG A 112 -6.68 -7.29 -12.07
N LYS A 113 -7.92 -6.83 -12.24
CA LYS A 113 -8.45 -5.63 -11.57
C LYS A 113 -8.42 -5.79 -10.04
N GLU A 114 -8.87 -6.93 -9.52
CA GLU A 114 -8.88 -7.17 -8.08
C GLU A 114 -7.47 -7.27 -7.48
N MET A 115 -6.51 -7.84 -8.21
CA MET A 115 -5.10 -7.87 -7.78
C MET A 115 -4.53 -6.45 -7.72
N LEU A 116 -4.86 -5.62 -8.71
CA LEU A 116 -4.47 -4.22 -8.72
C LEU A 116 -5.11 -3.47 -7.56
N ASP A 117 -6.41 -3.64 -7.31
CA ASP A 117 -7.10 -3.02 -6.17
C ASP A 117 -6.50 -3.45 -4.84
N ALA A 118 -6.21 -4.75 -4.69
CA ALA A 118 -5.58 -5.30 -3.50
C ALA A 118 -4.18 -4.71 -3.24
N LEU A 119 -3.37 -4.55 -4.27
CA LEU A 119 -2.01 -3.99 -4.15
C LEU A 119 -2.00 -2.46 -4.04
N ALA A 120 -2.86 -1.78 -4.80
CA ALA A 120 -2.95 -0.32 -4.87
C ALA A 120 -3.85 0.26 -3.78
N PHE A 121 -3.44 0.04 -2.52
CA PHE A 121 -4.06 0.67 -1.34
C PHE A 121 -5.58 0.48 -1.23
N GLY A 122 -6.11 -0.60 -1.80
CA GLY A 122 -7.53 -0.97 -1.76
C GLY A 122 -8.37 -0.46 -2.93
N ASN A 123 -7.88 0.50 -3.73
CA ASN A 123 -8.59 0.99 -4.91
C ASN A 123 -7.62 1.56 -5.96
N PHE A 124 -7.42 0.81 -7.05
CA PHE A 124 -6.51 1.16 -8.13
C PHE A 124 -7.00 2.36 -8.94
N GLU A 125 -8.30 2.49 -9.18
CA GLU A 125 -8.86 3.61 -9.93
C GLU A 125 -8.71 4.94 -9.18
N GLU A 126 -8.99 4.94 -7.87
CA GLU A 126 -8.72 6.09 -7.01
C GLU A 126 -7.24 6.44 -7.00
N HIS A 127 -6.36 5.43 -6.86
CA HIS A 127 -4.92 5.64 -6.86
C HIS A 127 -4.43 6.22 -8.19
N LYS A 128 -4.97 5.76 -9.32
CA LYS A 128 -4.68 6.28 -10.66
C LYS A 128 -5.09 7.75 -10.76
N LYS A 129 -6.33 8.09 -10.39
CA LYS A 129 -6.83 9.47 -10.38
C LYS A 129 -5.97 10.38 -9.49
N LYS A 130 -5.68 9.93 -8.27
CA LYS A 130 -4.87 10.68 -7.30
C LYS A 130 -3.44 10.87 -7.79
N SER A 131 -2.83 9.88 -8.43
CA SER A 131 -1.50 9.99 -9.03
C SER A 131 -1.48 11.01 -10.17
N VAL A 132 -2.48 10.98 -11.07
CA VAL A 132 -2.62 11.97 -12.14
C VAL A 132 -2.80 13.37 -11.57
N GLN A 133 -3.61 13.51 -10.52
CA GLN A 133 -3.83 14.80 -9.87
C GLN A 133 -2.55 15.31 -9.19
N MET A 134 -1.85 14.47 -8.43
CA MET A 134 -0.57 14.84 -7.81
C MET A 134 0.51 15.18 -8.86
N MET A 135 0.48 14.53 -10.03
CA MET A 135 1.35 14.85 -11.16
C MET A 135 1.01 16.22 -11.73
N LYS A 136 -0.28 16.53 -11.92
CA LYS A 136 -0.73 17.86 -12.36
C LYS A 136 -0.39 18.95 -11.35
N GLU A 137 -0.48 18.64 -10.06
CA GLU A 137 -0.10 19.55 -8.97
C GLU A 137 1.42 19.68 -8.77
N GLY A 138 2.24 18.94 -9.53
CA GLY A 138 3.71 18.93 -9.40
C GLY A 138 4.23 18.33 -8.09
N ARG A 139 3.37 17.69 -7.29
CA ARG A 139 3.73 17.01 -6.03
C ARG A 139 4.52 15.74 -6.27
N ILE A 140 4.25 15.07 -7.39
CA ILE A 140 5.00 13.90 -7.84
C ILE A 140 5.49 14.16 -9.25
N PRO A 141 6.63 13.58 -9.62
CA PRO A 141 7.18 13.82 -10.93
C PRO A 141 6.37 13.11 -12.03
N PRO A 142 6.42 13.64 -13.27
CA PRO A 142 5.68 13.10 -14.39
C PRO A 142 6.11 11.67 -14.71
N PHE A 143 5.14 10.77 -14.80
CA PHE A 143 5.37 9.38 -15.19
C PHE A 143 4.59 9.09 -16.48
N LYS A 144 5.16 8.25 -17.37
CA LYS A 144 4.45 7.81 -18.58
C LYS A 144 3.39 6.78 -18.20
N MET A 145 2.12 7.14 -18.41
CA MET A 145 1.08 6.14 -18.60
C MET A 145 1.26 5.57 -20.01
N ASN A 146 1.43 4.26 -20.12
CA ASN A 146 1.33 3.59 -21.40
C ASN A 146 -0.15 3.44 -21.78
#